data_AF-A0A661XN66-F1
#
_entry.id   AF-A0A661XN66-F1
#
_cell.length_a   1.000
_cell.length_b   1.000
_cell.length_c   1.000
_cell.angle_alpha   90.00
_cell.angle_beta   90.00
_cell.angle_gamma   90.00
#
_symmetry.space_group_name_H-M   'P 1'
#
loop_
_entity.id
_entity.type
_entity.pdbx_description
1 polymer ?
#
loop_
_entity_poly.entity_id
_entity_poly.type
_entity_poly.pdbx_seq_one_letter_code
_entity_poly.pdbx_strand_id
1 'polypeptide(L)'
;MIKVLQYSFYDLIRSRWSYVYLLFYLVLGFALLFLNSSVSKSIITLMNIIIVLTPMIGTIFGVMYYYSSREFTELLLAQPMKRTTIFLGQYLGVSLSLTLSLVLGLGIPFTFYGLWQSAEMANFGLLLLSGSFLTFIFVALAYNIGLSNDNKIKGFGYAILVWLFMAVIYDGLFLISLIVFEDYPLDKFTLLATMFNPIDLSRILILLKLDISALLGYTGAVFQKFFGTNRGMISSLLVLSIWTLVPVYLITRKASKKDF
;
A
#
# COMPACT_ATOMS: atom_id res chain seq x y z
N MET A 1 -20.84 -7.04 11.88
CA MET A 1 -19.74 -6.60 10.99
C MET A 1 -20.05 -5.26 10.34
N ILE A 2 -21.12 -5.14 9.54
CA ILE A 2 -21.45 -3.91 8.80
C ILE A 2 -21.63 -2.67 9.70
N LYS A 3 -22.32 -2.79 10.85
CA LYS A 3 -22.48 -1.67 11.79
C LYS A 3 -21.14 -1.18 12.35
N VAL A 4 -20.24 -2.08 12.75
CA VAL A 4 -18.89 -1.71 13.25
C VAL A 4 -18.07 -1.05 12.15
N LEU A 5 -18.13 -1.58 10.93
CA LEU A 5 -17.46 -0.98 9.78
C LEU A 5 -18.00 0.41 9.49
N GLN A 6 -19.32 0.61 9.51
CA GLN A 6 -19.94 1.93 9.34
C GLN A 6 -19.48 2.89 10.43
N TYR A 7 -19.50 2.49 11.71
CA TYR A 7 -19.05 3.36 12.80
C TYR A 7 -17.57 3.72 12.68
N SER A 8 -16.67 2.76 12.45
CA SER A 8 -15.24 3.03 12.27
C SER A 8 -14.97 3.88 11.03
N PHE A 9 -15.71 3.68 9.94
CA PHE A 9 -15.59 4.48 8.72
C PHE A 9 -16.09 5.92 8.92
N TYR A 10 -17.23 6.11 9.58
CA TYR A 10 -17.74 7.45 9.92
C TYR A 10 -16.83 8.19 10.89
N ASP A 11 -16.25 7.48 11.87
CA ASP A 11 -15.30 8.05 12.83
C ASP A 11 -14.02 8.52 12.12
N LEU A 12 -13.49 7.71 11.19
CA LEU A 12 -12.32 8.11 10.40
C LEU A 12 -12.60 9.20 9.37
N ILE A 13 -13.76 9.21 8.70
CA ILE A 13 -14.13 10.30 7.79
C ILE A 13 -14.24 11.63 8.55
N ARG A 14 -14.71 11.60 9.80
CA ARG A 14 -14.78 12.81 10.62
C ARG A 14 -13.43 13.22 11.20
N SER A 15 -12.42 12.34 11.15
CA SER A 15 -11.08 12.64 11.65
C SER A 15 -10.39 13.69 10.78
N ARG A 16 -9.89 14.75 11.43
CA ARG A 16 -9.12 15.82 10.79
C ARG A 16 -7.94 15.28 9.97
N TRP A 17 -7.36 14.17 10.41
CA TRP A 17 -6.23 13.53 9.73
C TRP A 17 -6.58 12.93 8.37
N SER A 18 -7.78 12.39 8.19
CA SER A 18 -8.23 11.85 6.91
C SER A 18 -8.39 12.95 5.86
N TYR A 19 -8.92 14.12 6.28
CA TYR A 19 -9.03 15.30 5.43
C TYR A 19 -7.66 15.89 5.06
N VAL A 20 -6.70 15.93 6.00
CA VAL A 20 -5.33 16.38 5.70
C VAL A 20 -4.69 15.46 4.65
N TYR A 21 -4.88 14.14 4.77
CA TYR A 21 -4.36 13.19 3.80
C TYR A 21 -4.98 13.34 2.40
N LEU A 22 -6.30 13.54 2.34
CA LEU A 22 -7.00 13.83 1.08
C LEU A 22 -6.48 15.12 0.45
N LEU A 23 -6.42 16.21 1.24
CA LEU A 23 -5.97 17.51 0.77
C LEU A 23 -4.51 17.47 0.31
N PHE A 24 -3.65 16.73 1.01
CA PHE A 24 -2.27 16.51 0.62
C PHE A 24 -2.17 15.92 -0.80
N TYR A 25 -2.88 14.81 -1.08
CA TYR A 25 -2.87 14.23 -2.42
C TYR A 25 -3.54 15.09 -3.47
N LEU A 26 -4.58 15.85 -3.10
CA LEU A 26 -5.25 16.77 -4.00
C LEU A 26 -4.30 17.87 -4.45
N VAL A 27 -3.63 18.54 -3.51
CA VAL A 27 -2.64 19.59 -3.82
C VAL A 27 -1.49 19.01 -4.62
N LEU A 28 -0.99 17.83 -4.23
CA LEU A 28 0.11 17.17 -4.90
C LEU A 28 -0.26 16.77 -6.35
N GLY A 29 -1.48 16.26 -6.56
CA GLY A 29 -2.00 15.94 -7.88
C GLY A 29 -2.11 17.18 -8.79
N PHE A 30 -2.69 18.28 -8.29
CA PHE A 30 -2.76 19.54 -9.05
C PHE A 30 -1.37 20.12 -9.34
N ALA A 31 -0.49 20.15 -8.34
CA ALA A 31 0.85 20.70 -8.49
C ALA A 31 1.66 19.93 -9.54
N LEU A 32 1.63 18.60 -9.52
CA LEU A 32 2.38 17.80 -10.48
C LEU A 32 1.79 17.83 -11.88
N LEU A 33 0.47 17.90 -12.04
CA LEU A 33 -0.16 18.07 -13.35
C LEU A 33 0.10 19.45 -13.94
N PHE A 34 0.25 20.48 -13.09
CA PHE A 34 0.60 21.83 -13.54
C PHE A 34 2.08 21.98 -13.89
N LEU A 35 2.97 21.35 -13.12
CA LEU A 35 4.43 21.47 -13.29
C LEU A 35 4.99 20.62 -14.43
N ASN A 36 4.37 19.50 -14.76
CA ASN A 36 4.88 18.58 -15.78
C ASN A 36 4.27 18.86 -17.15
N SER A 37 5.10 18.76 -18.19
CA SER A 37 4.69 18.95 -19.58
C SER A 37 3.93 17.77 -20.20
N SER A 38 3.89 16.62 -19.53
CA SER A 38 3.23 15.40 -20.02
C SER A 38 2.61 14.60 -18.89
N VAL A 39 1.40 14.06 -19.12
CA VAL A 39 0.66 13.25 -18.15
C VAL A 39 1.45 12.02 -17.70
N SER A 40 2.17 11.35 -18.61
CA SER A 40 2.96 10.15 -18.31
C SER A 40 4.09 10.43 -17.29
N LYS A 41 4.79 11.57 -17.41
CA LYS A 41 5.81 12.00 -16.43
C LYS A 41 5.19 12.32 -15.06
N SER A 42 4.00 12.92 -15.04
CA SER A 42 3.26 13.16 -13.79
C SER A 42 2.92 11.84 -13.09
N ILE A 43 2.45 10.84 -13.83
CA ILE A 43 2.13 9.50 -13.30
C ILE A 43 3.36 8.83 -12.70
N ILE A 44 4.53 8.91 -13.36
CA ILE A 44 5.79 8.33 -12.84
C ILE A 44 6.23 9.01 -11.54
N THR A 45 6.16 10.34 -11.52
CA THR A 45 6.54 11.11 -10.34
C THR A 45 5.61 10.79 -9.17
N LEU A 46 4.30 10.70 -9.44
CA LEU A 46 3.30 10.27 -8.47
C LEU A 46 3.52 8.86 -7.99
N MET A 47 3.84 7.93 -8.88
CA MET A 47 4.17 6.56 -8.52
C MET A 47 5.28 6.52 -7.48
N ASN A 48 6.40 7.21 -7.70
CA ASN A 48 7.52 7.23 -6.76
C ASN A 48 7.09 7.77 -5.38
N ILE A 49 6.27 8.82 -5.37
CA ILE A 49 5.74 9.43 -4.15
C ILE A 49 4.78 8.47 -3.42
N ILE A 50 3.82 7.89 -4.14
CA ILE A 50 2.78 7.00 -3.61
C ILE A 50 3.40 5.74 -3.03
N ILE A 51 4.38 5.15 -3.72
CA ILE A 51 5.05 3.93 -3.30
C ILE A 51 5.80 4.11 -1.97
N VAL A 52 6.32 5.31 -1.68
CA VAL A 52 6.99 5.58 -0.40
C VAL A 52 6.01 6.05 0.67
N LEU A 53 5.18 7.06 0.35
CA LEU A 53 4.29 7.70 1.32
C LEU A 53 3.10 6.83 1.72
N THR A 54 2.50 6.10 0.78
CA THR A 54 1.29 5.31 1.09
C THR A 54 1.57 4.20 2.11
N PRO A 55 2.64 3.39 1.95
CA PRO A 55 3.07 2.46 2.98
C PRO A 55 3.35 3.12 4.33
N MET A 56 4.08 4.24 4.32
CA MET A 56 4.47 4.95 5.55
C MET A 56 3.25 5.42 6.34
N ILE A 57 2.29 6.02 5.64
CA ILE A 57 1.07 6.56 6.23
C ILE A 57 0.18 5.38 6.67
N GLY A 58 0.06 4.33 5.85
CA GLY A 58 -0.68 3.12 6.21
C GLY A 58 -0.17 2.46 7.50
N THR A 59 1.15 2.35 7.68
CA THR A 59 1.71 1.76 8.90
C THR A 59 1.49 2.63 10.12
N ILE A 60 1.79 3.93 10.02
CA ILE A 60 1.64 4.89 11.12
C ILE A 60 0.18 4.98 11.56
N PHE A 61 -0.75 5.21 10.62
CA PHE A 61 -2.17 5.32 10.94
C PHE A 61 -2.75 4.00 11.46
N GLY A 62 -2.35 2.87 10.88
CA GLY A 62 -2.80 1.55 11.35
C GLY A 62 -2.45 1.32 12.81
N VAL A 63 -1.20 1.57 13.20
CA VAL A 63 -0.75 1.38 14.60
C VAL A 63 -1.34 2.41 15.54
N MET A 64 -1.38 3.68 15.14
CA MET A 64 -1.93 4.75 15.97
C MET A 64 -3.42 4.55 16.25
N TYR A 65 -4.18 4.15 15.24
CA TYR A 65 -5.61 3.86 15.42
C TYR A 65 -5.84 2.64 16.30
N TYR A 66 -5.05 1.57 16.16
CA TYR A 66 -5.12 0.40 17.02
C TYR A 66 -4.92 0.77 18.50
N TYR A 67 -3.86 1.51 18.83
CA TYR A 67 -3.60 1.90 20.22
C TYR A 67 -4.58 2.94 20.76
N SER A 68 -5.03 3.88 19.92
CA SER A 68 -6.00 4.90 20.34
C SER A 68 -7.40 4.31 20.59
N SER A 69 -7.76 3.23 19.88
CA SER A 69 -9.07 2.58 20.01
C SER A 69 -9.08 1.47 21.07
N ARG A 70 -8.00 1.30 21.84
CA ARG A 70 -7.90 0.22 22.84
C ARG A 70 -9.00 0.29 23.89
N GLU A 71 -9.21 1.45 24.51
CA GLU A 71 -10.26 1.66 25.53
C GLU A 71 -11.66 1.36 24.96
N PHE A 72 -11.92 1.81 23.72
CA PHE A 72 -13.17 1.52 23.03
C PHE A 72 -13.32 0.02 22.69
N THR A 73 -12.22 -0.64 22.33
CA THR A 73 -12.19 -2.08 22.04
C THR A 73 -12.51 -2.88 23.29
N GLU A 74 -11.98 -2.51 24.45
CA GLU A 74 -12.27 -3.13 25.74
C GLU A 74 -13.76 -2.99 26.11
N LEU A 75 -14.37 -1.81 25.88
CA LEU A 75 -15.81 -1.61 26.06
C LEU A 75 -16.66 -2.45 25.09
N LEU A 76 -16.23 -2.61 23.84
CA LEU A 76 -16.93 -3.43 22.86
C LEU A 76 -16.83 -4.94 23.15
N LEU A 77 -15.76 -5.37 23.80
CA LEU A 77 -15.57 -6.76 24.22
C LEU A 77 -16.50 -7.16 25.38
N ALA A 78 -17.01 -6.19 26.15
CA ALA A 78 -18.05 -6.43 27.16
C ALA A 78 -19.43 -6.72 26.54
N GLN A 79 -19.62 -6.40 25.24
CA GLN A 79 -20.82 -6.75 24.49
C GLN A 79 -20.65 -8.15 23.85
N PRO A 80 -21.75 -8.89 23.59
CA PRO A 80 -21.71 -10.23 22.99
C PRO A 80 -21.36 -10.16 21.48
N MET A 81 -20.17 -9.66 21.17
CA MET A 81 -19.64 -9.49 19.82
C MET A 81 -18.41 -10.39 19.61
N LYS A 82 -18.33 -11.00 18.43
CA LYS A 82 -17.17 -11.83 18.06
C LYS A 82 -15.91 -10.95 17.99
N ARG A 83 -14.84 -11.31 18.71
CA ARG A 83 -13.56 -10.58 18.72
C ARG A 83 -13.02 -10.29 17.31
N THR A 84 -13.09 -11.28 16.42
CA THR A 84 -12.67 -11.16 15.01
C THR A 84 -13.43 -10.07 14.24
N THR A 85 -14.70 -9.84 14.56
CA THR A 85 -15.53 -8.81 13.92
C THR A 85 -15.07 -7.41 14.29
N ILE A 86 -14.58 -7.21 15.52
CA ILE A 86 -14.11 -5.89 15.99
C ILE A 86 -12.83 -5.52 15.26
N PHE A 87 -11.81 -6.38 15.32
CA PHE A 87 -10.51 -6.09 14.68
C PHE A 87 -10.58 -6.03 13.16
N LEU A 88 -11.35 -6.90 12.49
CA LEU A 88 -11.56 -6.79 11.05
C LEU A 88 -12.33 -5.52 10.68
N GLY A 89 -13.32 -5.12 11.50
CA GLY A 89 -14.07 -3.88 11.28
C GLY A 89 -13.18 -2.64 11.37
N GLN A 90 -12.32 -2.57 12.38
CA GLN A 90 -11.35 -1.48 12.55
C GLN A 90 -10.31 -1.45 11.42
N TYR A 91 -9.73 -2.60 11.07
CA TYR A 91 -8.79 -2.73 9.95
C TYR A 91 -9.41 -2.24 8.63
N LEU A 92 -10.62 -2.72 8.31
CA LEU A 92 -11.32 -2.33 7.08
C LEU A 92 -11.72 -0.85 7.12
N GLY A 93 -12.14 -0.32 8.27
CA GLY A 93 -12.46 1.11 8.43
C GLY A 93 -11.25 2.00 8.12
N VAL A 94 -10.07 1.69 8.67
CA VAL A 94 -8.83 2.43 8.40
C VAL A 94 -8.41 2.29 6.94
N SER A 95 -8.35 1.06 6.44
CA SER A 95 -7.89 0.79 5.07
C SER A 95 -8.79 1.46 4.03
N LEU A 96 -10.12 1.33 4.16
CA LEU A 96 -11.08 1.95 3.26
C LEU A 96 -11.03 3.48 3.31
N SER A 97 -10.90 4.07 4.50
CA SER A 97 -10.80 5.53 4.62
C SER A 97 -9.53 6.05 3.92
N LEU A 98 -8.38 5.42 4.14
CA LEU A 98 -7.12 5.84 3.53
C LEU A 98 -7.15 5.63 2.01
N THR A 99 -7.69 4.51 1.54
CA THR A 99 -7.87 4.25 0.11
C THR A 99 -8.84 5.25 -0.53
N LEU A 100 -9.95 5.59 0.13
CA LEU A 100 -10.88 6.59 -0.37
C LEU A 100 -10.21 7.96 -0.49
N SER A 101 -9.44 8.38 0.51
CA SER A 101 -8.68 9.63 0.49
C SER A 101 -7.63 9.65 -0.63
N LEU A 102 -6.97 8.53 -0.90
CA LEU A 102 -6.03 8.41 -2.03
C LEU A 102 -6.75 8.49 -3.38
N VAL A 103 -7.83 7.72 -3.55
CA VAL A 103 -8.59 7.65 -4.81
C VAL A 103 -9.26 8.99 -5.12
N LEU A 104 -9.87 9.65 -4.14
CA LEU A 104 -10.49 10.97 -4.33
C LEU A 104 -9.43 12.06 -4.47
N GLY A 105 -8.40 12.04 -3.61
CA GLY A 105 -7.32 13.04 -3.62
C GLY A 105 -6.60 13.09 -4.96
N LEU A 106 -6.28 11.93 -5.56
CA LEU A 106 -5.66 11.89 -6.88
C LEU A 106 -6.69 11.90 -8.02
N GLY A 107 -7.84 11.26 -7.86
CA GLY A 107 -8.86 11.16 -8.91
C GLY A 107 -9.41 12.52 -9.33
N ILE A 108 -9.62 13.45 -8.39
CA ILE A 108 -10.15 14.79 -8.69
C ILE A 108 -9.22 15.56 -9.64
N PRO A 109 -7.95 15.87 -9.29
CA PRO A 109 -7.04 16.61 -10.19
C PRO A 109 -6.93 16.00 -11.60
N PHE A 110 -6.89 14.68 -11.65
CA PHE A 110 -6.72 13.90 -12.87
C PHE A 110 -7.96 13.90 -13.76
N THR A 111 -9.16 13.88 -13.18
CA THR A 111 -10.42 14.05 -13.93
C THR A 111 -10.55 15.46 -14.51
N PHE A 112 -10.17 16.50 -13.76
CA PHE A 112 -10.20 17.90 -14.21
C PHE A 112 -9.22 18.18 -15.37
N TYR A 113 -8.09 17.48 -15.42
CA TYR A 113 -7.07 17.66 -16.45
C TYR A 113 -7.37 16.90 -17.77
N GLY A 114 -8.52 16.23 -17.88
CA GLY A 114 -8.98 15.66 -19.16
C GLY A 114 -8.54 14.22 -19.45
N LEU A 115 -8.30 13.40 -18.41
CA LEU A 115 -7.92 11.98 -18.54
C LEU A 115 -8.84 11.11 -19.39
N TRP A 116 -10.10 11.52 -19.59
CA TRP A 116 -11.09 10.76 -20.35
C TRP A 116 -10.73 10.63 -21.84
N GLN A 117 -9.78 11.44 -22.35
CA GLN A 117 -9.34 11.40 -23.75
C GLN A 117 -7.93 10.80 -23.94
N SER A 118 -7.25 10.38 -22.87
CA SER A 118 -5.85 9.95 -22.94
C SER A 118 -5.70 8.43 -22.84
N ALA A 119 -4.81 7.84 -23.65
CA ALA A 119 -4.40 6.43 -23.55
C ALA A 119 -3.83 6.04 -22.16
N GLU A 120 -3.45 7.06 -21.37
CA GLU A 120 -2.87 6.94 -20.02
C GLU A 120 -3.90 6.64 -18.91
N MET A 121 -5.20 6.59 -19.23
CA MET A 121 -6.25 6.25 -18.23
C MET A 121 -6.04 4.86 -17.61
N ALA A 122 -5.59 3.89 -18.41
CA ALA A 122 -5.28 2.55 -17.92
C ALA A 122 -4.12 2.57 -16.90
N ASN A 123 -3.11 3.40 -17.14
CA ASN A 123 -1.91 3.50 -16.30
C ASN A 123 -2.23 4.20 -14.98
N PHE A 124 -3.03 5.25 -15.02
CA PHE A 124 -3.53 5.92 -13.82
C PHE A 124 -4.44 5.00 -12.97
N GLY A 125 -5.34 4.24 -13.61
CA GLY A 125 -6.17 3.26 -12.91
C GLY A 125 -5.34 2.18 -12.21
N LEU A 126 -4.26 1.72 -12.87
CA LEU A 126 -3.34 0.75 -12.29
C LEU A 126 -2.56 1.34 -11.10
N LEU A 127 -2.12 2.60 -11.20
CA LEU A 127 -1.48 3.32 -10.11
C LEU A 127 -2.40 3.38 -8.88
N LEU A 128 -3.65 3.80 -9.04
CA LEU A 128 -4.63 3.84 -7.94
C LEU A 128 -4.87 2.46 -7.33
N LEU A 129 -4.99 1.43 -8.17
CA LEU A 129 -5.20 0.06 -7.72
C LEU A 129 -3.99 -0.45 -6.93
N SER A 130 -2.76 -0.25 -7.40
CA SER A 130 -1.54 -0.61 -6.66
C SER A 130 -1.40 0.16 -5.34
N GLY A 131 -1.68 1.46 -5.32
CA GLY A 131 -1.65 2.28 -4.10
C GLY A 131 -2.70 1.83 -3.08
N SER A 132 -3.87 1.39 -3.56
CA SER A 132 -4.89 0.76 -2.74
C SER A 132 -4.36 -0.53 -2.10
N PHE A 133 -3.81 -1.46 -2.89
CA PHE A 133 -3.22 -2.70 -2.36
C PHE A 133 -2.14 -2.42 -1.32
N LEU A 134 -1.22 -1.49 -1.59
CA LEU A 134 -0.18 -1.08 -0.64
C LEU A 134 -0.80 -0.58 0.68
N THR A 135 -1.85 0.24 0.61
CA THR A 135 -2.57 0.70 1.80
C THR A 135 -3.08 -0.48 2.64
N PHE A 136 -3.79 -1.43 2.02
CA PHE A 136 -4.31 -2.60 2.72
C PHE A 136 -3.20 -3.46 3.33
N ILE A 137 -2.10 -3.72 2.59
CA ILE A 137 -0.97 -4.52 3.07
C ILE A 137 -0.34 -3.88 4.31
N PHE A 138 0.04 -2.60 4.22
CA PHE A 138 0.79 -1.94 5.29
C PHE A 138 -0.07 -1.64 6.52
N VAL A 139 -1.36 -1.32 6.34
CA VAL A 139 -2.31 -1.24 7.47
C VAL A 139 -2.47 -2.61 8.13
N ALA A 140 -2.56 -3.70 7.37
CA ALA A 140 -2.69 -5.03 7.95
C ALA A 140 -1.43 -5.47 8.72
N LEU A 141 -0.24 -5.15 8.21
CA LEU A 141 1.02 -5.37 8.92
C LEU A 141 1.07 -4.56 10.23
N ALA A 142 0.67 -3.29 10.19
CA ALA A 142 0.58 -2.45 11.38
C ALA A 142 -0.37 -3.02 12.44
N TYR A 143 -1.56 -3.48 12.07
CA TYR A 143 -2.48 -4.13 13.00
C TYR A 143 -1.90 -5.42 13.60
N ASN A 144 -1.18 -6.22 12.81
CA ASN A 144 -0.50 -7.41 13.33
C ASN A 144 0.58 -7.07 14.36
N ILE A 145 1.32 -5.97 14.15
CA ILE A 145 2.35 -5.48 15.09
C ILE A 145 1.69 -4.95 16.37
N GLY A 146 0.63 -4.16 16.23
CA GLY A 146 -0.16 -3.65 17.35
C GLY A 146 -0.77 -4.78 18.20
N LEU A 147 -1.36 -5.79 17.55
CA LEU A 147 -1.90 -6.97 18.24
C LEU A 147 -0.83 -7.76 19.01
N SER A 148 0.43 -7.73 18.57
CA SER A 148 1.51 -8.51 19.19
C SER A 148 2.24 -7.75 20.31
N ASN A 149 2.02 -6.43 20.42
CA ASN A 149 2.75 -5.58 21.35
C ASN A 149 1.78 -4.70 22.14
N ASP A 150 1.77 -4.79 23.47
CA ASP A 150 0.87 -3.97 24.27
C ASP A 150 1.39 -2.55 24.52
N ASN A 151 2.71 -2.33 24.36
CA ASN A 151 3.33 -1.02 24.53
C ASN A 151 3.25 -0.21 23.23
N LYS A 152 2.55 0.93 23.28
CA LYS A 152 2.36 1.88 22.17
C LYS A 152 3.68 2.31 21.51
N ILE A 153 4.70 2.63 22.30
CA ILE A 153 5.98 3.13 21.79
C ILE A 153 6.73 2.02 21.04
N LYS A 154 6.77 0.79 21.61
CA LYS A 154 7.41 -0.36 20.97
C LYS A 154 6.70 -0.75 19.67
N GLY A 155 5.36 -0.81 19.68
CA GLY A 155 4.59 -1.14 18.48
C GLY A 155 4.76 -0.12 17.37
N PHE A 156 4.78 1.18 17.71
CA PHE A 156 5.06 2.25 16.76
C PHE A 156 6.47 2.12 16.15
N GLY A 157 7.49 1.88 16.98
CA GLY A 157 8.86 1.65 16.51
C GLY A 157 8.98 0.46 15.57
N TYR A 158 8.37 -0.67 15.90
CA TYR A 158 8.39 -1.85 15.03
C TYR A 158 7.67 -1.62 13.70
N ALA A 159 6.58 -0.86 13.68
CA ALA A 159 5.87 -0.53 12.44
C ALA A 159 6.71 0.34 11.50
N ILE A 160 7.43 1.32 12.04
CA ILE A 160 8.37 2.13 11.26
C ILE A 160 9.53 1.27 10.76
N LEU A 161 10.08 0.38 11.59
CA LEU A 161 11.15 -0.53 11.16
C LEU A 161 10.71 -1.47 10.04
N VAL A 162 9.50 -2.02 10.10
CA VAL A 162 8.95 -2.87 9.02
C VAL A 162 8.75 -2.07 7.74
N TRP A 163 8.23 -0.84 7.85
CA TRP A 163 8.13 0.05 6.70
C TRP A 163 9.50 0.35 6.08
N LEU A 164 10.47 0.78 6.89
CA LEU A 164 11.81 1.13 6.44
C LEU A 164 12.54 -0.07 5.84
N PHE A 165 12.33 -1.26 6.42
CA PHE A 165 12.87 -2.49 5.88
C PHE A 165 12.32 -2.78 4.48
N MET A 166 11.00 -2.74 4.30
CA MET A 166 10.35 -3.01 3.01
C MET A 166 10.59 -1.92 1.96
N ALA A 167 10.68 -0.66 2.37
CA ALA A 167 10.76 0.47 1.43
C ALA A 167 12.17 0.86 1.02
N VAL A 168 13.19 0.60 1.86
CA VAL A 168 14.56 1.09 1.64
C VAL A 168 15.59 -0.02 1.78
N ILE A 169 15.57 -0.77 2.89
CA ILE A 169 16.60 -1.79 3.15
C ILE A 169 16.49 -2.93 2.14
N TYR A 170 15.27 -3.35 1.79
CA TYR A 170 15.03 -4.41 0.84
C TYR A 170 15.62 -4.06 -0.54
N ASP A 171 15.30 -2.87 -1.08
CA ASP A 171 15.85 -2.37 -2.35
C ASP A 171 17.39 -2.34 -2.32
N GLY A 172 17.99 -1.87 -1.20
CA GLY A 172 19.44 -1.82 -1.04
C GLY A 172 20.11 -3.20 -0.97
N LEU A 173 19.55 -4.12 -0.20
CA LEU A 173 20.03 -5.51 -0.12
C LEU A 173 19.86 -6.23 -1.46
N PHE A 174 18.75 -5.99 -2.14
CA PHE A 174 18.49 -6.53 -3.46
C PHE A 174 19.55 -6.05 -4.46
N LEU A 175 19.85 -4.75 -4.49
CA LEU A 175 20.87 -4.19 -5.37
C LEU A 175 22.27 -4.77 -5.08
N ILE A 176 22.66 -4.88 -3.81
CA ILE A 176 23.93 -5.52 -3.41
C ILE A 176 23.97 -6.98 -3.88
N SER A 177 22.87 -7.72 -3.72
CA SER A 177 22.80 -9.12 -4.16
C SER A 177 22.99 -9.27 -5.67
N LEU A 178 22.48 -8.33 -6.48
CA LEU A 178 22.67 -8.37 -7.93
C LEU A 178 24.12 -8.12 -8.33
N ILE A 179 24.81 -7.20 -7.65
CA ILE A 179 26.22 -6.91 -7.91
C ILE A 179 27.11 -8.08 -7.49
N VAL A 180 26.81 -8.73 -6.37
CA VAL A 180 27.63 -9.86 -5.86
C VAL A 180 27.46 -11.13 -6.69
N PHE A 181 26.27 -11.35 -7.26
CA PHE A 181 25.93 -12.57 -8.01
C PHE A 181 25.83 -12.36 -9.53
N GLU A 182 26.48 -11.32 -10.06
CA GLU A 182 26.41 -10.93 -11.48
C GLU A 182 26.78 -12.06 -12.45
N ASP A 183 27.63 -13.01 -12.02
CA ASP A 183 28.09 -14.16 -12.80
C ASP A 183 27.06 -15.30 -12.96
N TYR A 184 25.96 -15.29 -12.19
CA TYR A 184 24.91 -16.32 -12.28
C TYR A 184 23.70 -15.83 -13.10
N PRO A 185 22.93 -16.73 -13.75
CA PRO A 185 21.70 -16.36 -14.43
C PRO A 185 20.65 -15.88 -13.40
N LEU A 186 20.65 -14.58 -13.13
CA LEU A 186 19.86 -13.90 -12.11
C LEU A 186 18.39 -13.70 -12.49
N ASP A 187 17.98 -14.09 -13.70
CA ASP A 187 16.61 -13.86 -14.21
C ASP A 187 15.52 -14.42 -13.28
N LYS A 188 15.72 -15.64 -12.76
CA LYS A 188 14.72 -16.26 -11.86
C LYS A 188 14.79 -15.70 -10.44
N PHE A 189 15.99 -15.37 -9.97
CA PHE A 189 16.21 -14.82 -8.64
C PHE A 189 15.65 -13.39 -8.52
N THR A 190 15.90 -12.55 -9.51
CA THR A 190 15.36 -11.19 -9.62
C THR A 190 13.83 -11.18 -9.63
N LEU A 191 13.20 -12.07 -10.39
CA LEU A 191 11.73 -12.20 -10.41
C LEU A 191 11.17 -12.62 -9.06
N LEU A 192 11.75 -13.62 -8.39
CA LEU A 192 11.27 -14.07 -7.09
C LEU A 192 11.47 -13.02 -5.99
N ALA A 193 12.61 -12.33 -5.98
CA ALA A 193 12.90 -11.26 -5.04
C ALA A 193 11.92 -10.09 -5.21
N THR A 194 11.70 -9.63 -6.45
CA THR A 194 10.73 -8.55 -6.71
C THR A 194 9.30 -8.93 -6.34
N MET A 195 8.90 -10.21 -6.46
CA MET A 195 7.59 -10.69 -5.99
C MET A 195 7.45 -10.68 -4.46
N PHE A 196 8.56 -10.75 -3.72
CA PHE A 196 8.54 -10.71 -2.27
C PHE A 196 8.32 -9.29 -1.73
N ASN A 197 8.69 -8.24 -2.48
CA ASN A 197 8.43 -6.87 -2.07
C ASN A 197 7.24 -6.25 -2.83
N PRO A 198 6.09 -6.01 -2.16
CA PRO A 198 4.91 -5.43 -2.83
C PRO A 198 5.15 -4.01 -3.35
N ILE A 199 6.11 -3.27 -2.76
CA ILE A 199 6.53 -1.93 -3.20
C ILE A 199 7.20 -2.02 -4.57
N ASP A 200 8.22 -2.86 -4.71
CA ASP A 200 8.95 -3.03 -5.97
C ASP A 200 8.08 -3.63 -7.06
N LEU A 201 7.25 -4.62 -6.72
CA LEU A 201 6.30 -5.20 -7.66
C LEU A 201 5.35 -4.13 -8.21
N SER A 202 4.84 -3.23 -7.35
CA SER A 202 3.99 -2.11 -7.78
C SER A 202 4.74 -1.15 -8.71
N ARG A 203 6.01 -0.85 -8.39
CA ARG A 203 6.89 0.03 -9.19
C ARG A 203 7.12 -0.54 -10.60
N ILE A 204 7.53 -1.80 -10.67
CA ILE A 204 7.88 -2.48 -11.93
C ILE A 204 6.65 -2.62 -12.83
N LEU A 205 5.48 -2.93 -12.26
CA LEU A 205 4.24 -3.06 -13.02
C LEU A 205 3.88 -1.76 -13.76
N ILE A 206 4.02 -0.61 -13.09
CA ILE A 206 3.70 0.70 -13.67
C ILE A 206 4.77 1.13 -14.69
N LEU A 207 6.05 0.95 -14.39
CA LEU A 207 7.15 1.35 -15.28
C LEU A 207 7.11 0.63 -16.63
N LEU A 208 6.76 -0.66 -16.65
CA LEU A 208 6.67 -1.44 -17.87
C LEU A 208 5.49 -1.06 -18.75
N LYS A 209 4.40 -0.58 -18.14
CA LYS A 209 3.20 -0.10 -18.85
C LYS A 209 3.40 1.27 -19.51
N LEU A 210 4.40 2.03 -19.07
CA LEU A 210 4.74 3.34 -19.59
C LEU A 210 5.80 3.29 -20.70
N ASP A 211 6.16 2.09 -21.19
CA ASP A 211 7.13 1.84 -22.27
C ASP A 211 8.52 2.48 -22.06
N ILE A 212 8.90 2.74 -20.80
CA ILE A 212 10.22 3.29 -20.45
C ILE A 212 11.17 2.19 -19.96
N SER A 213 11.09 1.02 -20.58
CA SER A 213 11.98 -0.12 -20.32
C SER A 213 13.47 0.23 -20.45
N ALA A 214 13.79 1.28 -21.20
CA ALA A 214 15.15 1.79 -21.37
C ALA A 214 15.78 2.34 -20.08
N LEU A 215 14.98 2.77 -19.08
CA LEU A 215 15.49 3.24 -17.79
C LEU A 215 15.87 2.10 -16.83
N LEU A 216 15.44 0.87 -17.09
CA LEU A 216 15.63 -0.30 -16.21
C LEU A 216 16.93 -1.07 -16.51
N GLY A 217 17.77 -0.59 -17.44
CA GLY A 217 19.03 -1.23 -17.81
C GLY A 217 18.87 -2.66 -18.36
N TYR A 218 19.89 -3.50 -18.19
CA TYR A 218 19.92 -4.89 -18.69
C TYR A 218 18.77 -5.75 -18.13
N THR A 219 18.34 -5.50 -16.89
CA THR A 219 17.21 -6.18 -16.24
C THR A 219 15.84 -5.80 -16.82
N GLY A 220 15.74 -4.66 -17.50
CA GLY A 220 14.50 -4.17 -18.11
C GLY A 220 13.96 -5.12 -19.19
N ALA A 221 14.82 -5.78 -19.97
CA ALA A 221 14.41 -6.71 -21.01
C ALA A 221 13.81 -8.00 -20.43
N VAL A 222 14.35 -8.49 -19.31
CA VAL A 222 13.84 -9.66 -18.58
C VAL A 222 12.50 -9.33 -17.94
N PHE A 223 12.40 -8.17 -17.29
CA PHE A 223 11.14 -7.70 -16.71
C PHE A 223 10.07 -7.44 -17.77
N GLN A 224 10.40 -6.87 -18.93
CA GLN A 224 9.45 -6.65 -20.01
C GLN A 224 8.93 -7.96 -20.61
N LYS A 225 9.78 -8.99 -20.76
CA LYS A 225 9.35 -10.31 -21.23
C LYS A 225 8.36 -10.99 -20.29
N PHE A 226 8.52 -10.83 -18.98
CA PHE A 226 7.63 -11.45 -17.99
C PHE A 226 6.42 -10.56 -17.63
N PHE A 227 6.67 -9.36 -17.10
CA PHE A 227 5.64 -8.46 -16.59
C PHE A 227 4.93 -7.64 -17.69
N GLY A 228 5.54 -7.49 -18.87
CA GLY A 228 4.90 -6.86 -20.03
C GLY A 228 3.84 -7.73 -20.72
N THR A 229 3.73 -9.01 -20.35
CA THR A 229 2.65 -9.89 -20.83
C THR A 229 1.45 -9.87 -19.90
N ASN A 230 0.24 -10.12 -20.45
CA ASN A 230 -0.99 -10.27 -19.64
C ASN A 230 -0.84 -11.31 -18.52
N ARG A 231 0.00 -12.33 -18.71
CA ARG A 231 0.32 -13.34 -17.68
C ARG A 231 1.10 -12.74 -16.51
N GLY A 232 2.07 -11.87 -16.79
CA GLY A 232 2.82 -11.12 -15.78
C GLY A 232 1.93 -10.23 -14.93
N MET A 233 1.04 -9.46 -15.55
CA MET A 233 0.07 -8.60 -14.85
C MET A 233 -0.90 -9.40 -13.95
N ILE A 234 -1.39 -10.55 -14.42
CA ILE A 234 -2.24 -11.41 -13.59
C ILE A 234 -1.44 -11.97 -12.41
N SER A 235 -0.21 -12.44 -12.65
CA SER A 235 0.65 -12.98 -11.59
C SER A 235 0.98 -11.94 -10.52
N SER A 236 1.25 -10.68 -10.91
CA SER A 236 1.55 -9.60 -9.98
C SER A 236 0.33 -9.21 -9.15
N LEU A 237 -0.86 -9.17 -9.75
CA LEU A 237 -2.12 -8.94 -9.02
C LEU A 237 -2.44 -10.06 -8.04
N LEU A 238 -2.17 -11.32 -8.40
CA LEU A 238 -2.33 -12.46 -7.49
C LEU A 238 -1.37 -12.35 -6.29
N VAL A 239 -0.11 -11.97 -6.52
CA VAL A 239 0.88 -11.79 -5.46
C VAL A 239 0.48 -10.66 -4.51
N LEU A 240 0.02 -9.52 -5.03
CA LEU A 240 -0.53 -8.43 -4.20
C LEU A 240 -1.77 -8.87 -3.40
N SER A 241 -2.62 -9.70 -4.01
CA SER A 241 -3.77 -10.28 -3.32
C SER A 241 -3.35 -11.25 -2.21
N ILE A 242 -2.32 -12.07 -2.43
CA ILE A 242 -1.75 -12.93 -1.39
C ILE A 242 -1.16 -12.08 -0.26
N TRP A 243 -0.43 -11.01 -0.59
CA TRP A 243 0.15 -10.08 0.38
C TRP A 243 -0.89 -9.32 1.20
N THR A 244 -2.12 -9.13 0.70
CA THR A 244 -3.22 -8.59 1.51
C THR A 244 -3.90 -9.67 2.35
N LEU A 245 -4.17 -10.84 1.79
CA LEU A 245 -4.88 -11.92 2.47
C LEU A 245 -4.08 -12.54 3.61
N VAL A 246 -2.76 -12.70 3.47
CA VAL A 246 -1.90 -13.32 4.49
C VAL A 246 -1.88 -12.51 5.80
N PRO A 247 -1.59 -11.20 5.81
CA PRO A 247 -1.68 -10.37 7.01
C PRO A 247 -3.09 -10.31 7.60
N VAL A 248 -4.14 -10.28 6.76
CA VAL A 248 -5.53 -10.29 7.24
C VAL A 248 -5.87 -11.59 7.96
N TYR A 249 -5.44 -12.73 7.41
CA TYR A 249 -5.60 -14.02 8.07
C TYR A 249 -4.86 -14.05 9.42
N LEU A 250 -3.64 -13.52 9.48
CA LEU A 250 -2.87 -13.41 10.73
C LEU A 250 -3.58 -12.55 11.78
N ILE A 251 -4.24 -11.45 11.39
CA ILE A 251 -5.07 -10.63 12.28
C ILE A 251 -6.17 -11.50 12.90
N THR A 252 -6.91 -12.26 12.10
CA THR A 252 -8.02 -13.09 12.61
C THR A 252 -7.55 -14.17 13.57
N ARG A 253 -6.39 -14.78 13.30
CA ARG A 253 -5.82 -15.84 14.15
C ARG A 253 -5.25 -15.29 15.46
N LYS A 254 -4.67 -14.10 15.45
CA LYS A 254 -4.18 -13.45 16.68
C LYS A 254 -5.33 -12.89 17.51
N ALA A 255 -6.33 -12.30 16.86
CA ALA A 255 -7.52 -11.75 17.51
C ALA A 255 -8.34 -12.80 18.28
N SER A 256 -8.35 -14.06 17.83
CA SER A 256 -9.07 -15.14 18.53
C SER A 256 -8.33 -15.68 19.75
N LYS A 257 -7.00 -15.52 19.79
CA LYS A 257 -6.13 -16.05 20.85
C LYS A 257 -5.67 -15.01 21.87
N LYS A 258 -5.87 -13.72 21.59
CA LYS A 258 -5.44 -12.65 22.48
C LYS A 258 -6.40 -12.54 23.65
N ASP A 259 -5.89 -12.82 24.84
CA ASP A 259 -6.55 -12.54 26.10
C ASP A 259 -6.32 -11.07 26.46
N PHE A 260 -7.42 -10.37 26.76
CA PHE A 260 -7.45 -9.00 27.24
C PHE A 260 -7.78 -9.02 28.73
#